data_AF-A0A7Y5JXL0-F1
#
_entry.id   AF-A0A7Y5JXL0-F1
#
_cell.length_a   1.000
_cell.length_b   1.000
_cell.length_c   1.000
_cell.angle_alpha   90.00
_cell.angle_beta   90.00
_cell.angle_gamma   90.00
#
_symmetry.space_group_name_H-M   'P 1'
#
loop_
_entity.id
_entity.type
_entity.pdbx_description
1 polymer ?
#
loop_
_entity_poly.entity_id
_entity_poly.type
_entity_poly.pdbx_seq_one_letter_code
_entity_poly.pdbx_strand_id
1 'polypeptide(L)'
;MSTSFAPPAVAYAGSDDPHAPLVVLLHGRGSHEREIISLAAHLPRGATYAAVRAPIAEGGGYAWFANRGIGRPVAESLADTMS
;
A
#
# COMPACT_ATOMS: atom_id res chain seq x y z
N MET A 1 -15.95 17.00 6.14
CA MET A 1 -14.77 17.66 5.56
C MET A 1 -14.20 16.69 4.56
N SER A 2 -14.01 17.06 3.29
CA SER A 2 -13.40 16.15 2.31
C SER A 2 -11.91 16.08 2.59
N THR A 3 -11.42 14.93 3.03
CA THR A 3 -10.01 14.69 3.30
C THR A 3 -9.30 14.51 1.97
N SER A 4 -8.36 15.41 1.63
CA SER A 4 -7.59 15.29 0.39
C SER A 4 -6.45 14.29 0.59
N PHE A 5 -6.48 13.18 -0.16
CA PHE A 5 -5.41 12.17 -0.14
C PHE A 5 -4.32 12.47 -1.15
N ALA A 6 -3.13 11.91 -0.91
CA ALA A 6 -2.08 11.92 -1.91
C ALA A 6 -2.53 11.15 -3.17
N PRO A 7 -2.04 11.51 -4.37
CA PRO A 7 -2.31 10.73 -5.57
C PRO A 7 -1.92 9.26 -5.38
N PRO A 8 -2.74 8.32 -5.88
CA PRO A 8 -2.41 6.90 -5.79
C PRO A 8 -1.11 6.61 -6.55
N ALA A 9 -0.29 5.73 -5.98
CA ALA A 9 0.95 5.29 -6.59
C ALA A 9 1.06 3.77 -6.48
N VAL A 10 1.60 3.15 -7.53
CA VAL A 10 1.84 1.70 -7.61
C VAL A 10 3.23 1.45 -8.16
N ALA A 11 4.01 0.60 -7.50
CA ALA A 11 5.25 0.06 -8.03
C ALA A 11 5.02 -1.40 -8.45
N TYR A 12 5.50 -1.76 -9.64
CA TYR A 12 5.33 -3.10 -10.21
C TYR A 12 6.67 -3.83 -10.30
N ALA A 13 6.64 -5.16 -10.14
CA ALA A 13 7.76 -6.05 -10.36
C ALA A 13 7.26 -7.46 -10.74
N GLY A 14 8.15 -8.32 -11.25
CA GLY A 14 7.80 -9.69 -11.62
C GLY A 14 7.40 -9.82 -13.08
N SER A 15 6.42 -10.69 -13.36
CA SER A 15 5.97 -10.99 -14.73
C SER A 15 5.19 -9.82 -15.34
N ASP A 16 5.34 -9.63 -16.64
CA ASP A 16 4.56 -8.75 -17.52
C ASP A 16 3.45 -9.49 -18.30
N ASP A 17 3.28 -10.79 -18.07
CA ASP A 17 2.22 -11.59 -18.67
C ASP A 17 0.85 -11.18 -18.09
N PRO A 18 -0.12 -10.73 -18.92
CA PRO A 18 -1.45 -10.35 -18.45
C PRO A 18 -2.25 -11.52 -17.82
N HIS A 19 -1.80 -12.76 -17.99
CA HIS A 19 -2.38 -13.95 -17.37
C HIS A 19 -1.64 -14.43 -16.11
N ALA A 20 -0.52 -13.79 -15.75
CA ALA A 20 0.17 -14.10 -14.51
C ALA A 20 -0.72 -13.80 -13.28
N PRO A 21 -0.62 -14.59 -12.19
CA PRO A 21 -1.26 -14.25 -10.93
C PRO A 21 -0.80 -12.88 -10.43
N LEU A 22 -1.75 -12.03 -10.05
CA LEU A 22 -1.47 -10.75 -9.41
C LEU A 22 -1.35 -10.93 -7.89
N VAL A 23 -0.25 -10.47 -7.33
CA VAL A 23 -0.03 -10.36 -5.89
C VAL A 23 0.04 -8.89 -5.50
N VAL A 24 -0.91 -8.44 -4.68
CA VAL A 24 -0.94 -7.07 -4.16
C VAL A 24 -0.17 -7.01 -2.85
N LEU A 25 0.83 -6.12 -2.79
CA LEU A 25 1.66 -5.90 -1.61
C LEU A 25 1.21 -4.63 -0.87
N LEU A 26 0.90 -4.78 0.42
CA LEU A 26 0.51 -3.69 1.31
C LEU A 26 1.62 -3.43 2.33
N HIS A 27 2.24 -2.25 2.26
CA HIS A 27 3.29 -1.87 3.20
C HIS A 27 2.73 -1.61 4.60
N GLY A 28 3.59 -1.71 5.61
CA GLY A 28 3.29 -1.32 6.98
C GLY A 28 3.24 0.20 7.17
N ARG A 29 2.69 0.65 8.30
CA ARG A 29 2.60 2.09 8.65
C ARG A 29 3.97 2.77 8.63
N GLY A 30 4.05 3.94 8.00
CA GLY A 30 5.26 4.75 7.92
C GLY A 30 6.25 4.31 6.82
N SER A 31 5.93 3.26 6.07
CA SER A 31 6.67 2.81 4.87
C SER A 31 5.94 3.26 3.59
N HIS A 32 6.36 2.76 2.42
CA HIS A 32 5.78 3.10 1.12
C HIS A 32 5.97 1.98 0.08
N GLU A 33 5.33 2.13 -1.08
CA GLU A 33 5.31 1.13 -2.17
C GLU A 33 6.70 0.75 -2.69
N ARG A 34 7.63 1.70 -2.79
CA ARG A 34 9.00 1.45 -3.26
C ARG A 34 9.87 0.64 -2.28
N GLU A 35 9.52 0.58 -0.99
CA GLU A 35 10.24 -0.24 -0.02
C GLU A 35 9.73 -1.68 -0.09
N ILE A 36 8.42 -1.89 0.02
CA ILE A 36 7.86 -3.25 0.02
C ILE A 36 8.04 -3.97 -1.32
N ILE A 37 8.06 -3.26 -2.46
CA ILE A 37 8.29 -3.90 -3.77
C ILE A 37 9.66 -4.57 -3.86
N SER A 38 10.64 -4.16 -3.05
CA SER A 38 11.96 -4.81 -3.01
C SER A 38 11.88 -6.29 -2.60
N LEU A 39 10.82 -6.70 -1.87
CA LEU A 39 10.60 -8.10 -1.50
C LEU A 39 10.34 -8.99 -2.72
N ALA A 40 9.87 -8.44 -3.84
CA ALA A 40 9.55 -9.21 -5.05
C ALA A 40 10.75 -10.04 -5.56
N ALA A 41 11.98 -9.59 -5.31
CA ALA A 41 13.20 -10.33 -5.66
C ALA A 41 13.37 -11.66 -4.87
N HIS A 42 12.63 -11.84 -3.78
CA HIS A 42 12.69 -12.99 -2.89
C HIS A 42 11.38 -13.81 -2.89
N LEU A 43 10.37 -13.38 -3.66
CA LEU A 43 9.07 -14.03 -3.75
C LEU A 43 9.02 -14.99 -4.97
N PRO A 44 8.00 -15.87 -5.05
CA PRO A 44 7.85 -16.79 -6.18
C PRO A 44 7.90 -16.08 -7.54
N ARG A 45 8.61 -16.70 -8.50
CA ARG A 45 8.60 -16.24 -9.90
C ARG A 45 7.27 -16.57 -10.56
N GLY A 46 6.96 -15.88 -11.66
CA GLY A 46 5.76 -16.12 -12.48
C GLY A 46 4.51 -15.37 -12.04
N ALA A 47 4.56 -14.59 -10.96
CA ALA A 47 3.52 -13.65 -10.57
C ALA A 47 3.90 -12.21 -10.97
N THR A 48 2.89 -11.37 -11.16
CA THR A 48 3.02 -9.91 -11.18
C THR A 48 2.82 -9.39 -9.75
N TYR A 49 3.76 -8.62 -9.24
CA TYR A 49 3.66 -7.97 -7.94
C TYR A 49 3.31 -6.50 -8.13
N ALA A 50 2.26 -6.05 -7.43
CA ALA A 50 1.84 -4.65 -7.39
C ALA A 50 1.90 -4.15 -5.94
N ALA A 51 2.91 -3.34 -5.63
CA ALA A 51 2.98 -2.63 -4.35
C ALA A 51 2.20 -1.33 -4.45
N VAL A 52 1.17 -1.18 -3.64
CA VAL A 52 0.31 0.00 -3.62
C VAL A 52 0.65 0.91 -2.45
N ARG A 53 0.52 2.23 -2.66
CA ARG A 53 0.73 3.25 -1.64
C ARG A 53 -0.55 3.50 -0.84
N ALA A 54 -0.42 3.57 0.48
CA ALA A 54 -1.52 3.97 1.34
C ALA A 54 -1.85 5.47 1.22
N PRO A 55 -3.11 5.88 1.39
CA PRO A 55 -3.56 7.24 1.01
C PRO A 55 -3.19 8.34 2.03
N ILE A 56 -2.95 8.00 3.29
CA ILE A 56 -2.67 8.96 4.36
C ILE A 56 -1.16 9.12 4.51
N ALA A 57 -0.63 10.34 4.36
CA ALA A 57 0.75 10.65 4.69
C ALA A 57 0.99 10.50 6.20
N GLU A 58 2.05 9.79 6.58
CA GLU A 58 2.37 9.47 7.96
C GLU A 58 3.89 9.47 8.18
N GLY A 59 4.38 10.49 8.90
CA GLY A 59 5.81 10.71 9.05
C GLY A 59 6.50 10.86 7.69
N GLY A 60 7.50 10.04 7.42
CA GLY A 60 8.19 9.97 6.12
C GLY A 60 7.59 9.00 5.10
N GLY A 61 6.48 8.32 5.43
CA GLY A 61 5.82 7.35 4.57
C GLY A 61 4.31 7.50 4.60
N TYR A 62 3.59 6.37 4.60
CA TYR A 62 2.13 6.37 4.48
C TYR A 62 1.45 5.38 5.45
N ALA A 63 0.14 5.57 5.65
CA ALA A 63 -0.72 4.73 6.46
C ALA A 63 -2.09 4.49 5.79
N TRP A 64 -2.68 3.33 6.06
CA TRP A 64 -3.97 2.91 5.50
C TRP A 64 -5.17 3.52 6.25
N PHE A 65 -4.98 3.80 7.54
CA PHE A 65 -5.96 4.38 8.44
C PHE A 65 -5.23 5.11 9.57
N ALA A 66 -5.94 6.04 10.21
CA ALA A 66 -5.45 6.74 11.39
C ALA A 66 -5.48 5.83 12.63
N ASN A 67 -4.55 6.04 13.55
CA ASN A 67 -4.47 5.31 14.83
C ASN A 67 -4.62 6.28 16.00
N ARG A 68 -5.37 5.87 17.04
CA ARG A 68 -5.44 6.60 18.34
C ARG A 68 -4.42 6.09 19.36
N GLY A 69 -3.60 5.12 18.95
CA GLY A 69 -2.60 4.42 19.76
C GLY A 69 -2.09 3.17 19.02
N ILE A 70 -1.02 2.55 19.53
CA ILE A 70 -0.48 1.31 18.94
C ILE A 70 -1.58 0.24 18.92
N GLY A 71 -1.85 -0.33 17.74
CA GLY A 71 -2.88 -1.35 17.56
C GLY A 71 -4.32 -0.85 17.73
N ARG A 72 -4.57 0.47 17.74
CA ARG A 72 -5.91 1.05 17.95
C ARG A 72 -6.35 1.87 16.73
N PRO A 73 -6.96 1.25 15.71
CA PRO A 73 -7.41 1.94 14.51
C PRO A 73 -8.60 2.88 14.81
N VAL A 74 -8.68 3.97 14.04
CA VAL A 74 -9.85 4.84 13.93
C VAL A 74 -10.71 4.30 12.79
N ALA A 75 -11.83 3.65 13.10
CA ALA A 75 -12.69 3.02 12.09
C ALA A 75 -13.20 4.02 11.03
N GLU A 76 -13.50 5.24 11.46
CA GLU A 76 -14.00 6.30 10.58
C GLU A 76 -12.99 6.66 9.48
N SER A 77 -11.70 6.69 9.81
CA SER A 77 -10.64 6.99 8.85
C SER A 77 -10.43 5.92 7.78
N LEU A 78 -10.90 4.69 8.04
CA LEU A 78 -10.90 3.63 7.03
C LEU A 78 -12.05 3.82 6.04
N ALA A 79 -13.21 4.28 6.50
CA ALA A 79 -14.33 4.58 5.61
C ALA A 79 -14.00 5.75 4.67
N ASP A 80 -13.32 6.78 5.20
CA ASP A 80 -12.91 7.95 4.41
C ASP A 80 -11.95 7.60 3.27
N THR A 81 -11.15 6.53 3.39
CA THR A 81 -10.21 6.12 2.32
C THR A 81 -10.87 5.27 1.24
N MET A 82 -12.15 4.94 1.38
CA MET A 82 -12.93 4.14 0.42
C MET A 82 -13.91 4.98 -0.42
N SER A 83 -14.11 6.26 -0.09
CA SER A 83 -15.02 7.20 -0.76
C SER A 83 -14.30 8.09 -1.77
#